data_AF-A0A9Q1E9K1-F1
#
_entry.id   AF-A0A9Q1E9K1-F1
#
_cell.length_a   1.000
_cell.length_b   1.000
_cell.length_c   1.000
_cell.angle_alpha   90.00
_cell.angle_beta   90.00
_cell.angle_gamma   90.00
#
_symmetry.space_group_name_H-M   'P 1'
#
loop_
_entity.id
_entity.type
_entity.pdbx_description
1 polymer ?
#
loop_
_entity_poly.entity_id
_entity_poly.type
_entity_poly.pdbx_seq_one_letter_code
_entity_poly.pdbx_strand_id
1 'polypeptide(L)'
;MSLQEEVKTPHKQMTVDEVLFSLSWAPSTSNYTSFKNSSSAQHSVVRLEQPRAQYCVGDTLNVLVEMRNYTGHPKAYGGDFILARIHSPKLQACASGDVTDFLNGSYHVRFHLFWPGEVQVTVRLMHSSETIKILQRDWMKNYWKGMHMGTFISGKKTERSQCGLRLSSDRALCEYRKKEDGEYYACYRPQTLPCNALTIMTSTRYQLPHLTKEEAQLVIKKNAGREIKNSFNPVAVVGCTDPTHRPTEKCVAGMKSPFPGGYFYSNRWSSSFCQIGPFLSEVSITRCLKGKTLYLLGDSTVRQWIEHLERKLKVNINGSVTISEFLHNIAVGGGQDDAIVVIGIGQHFRSYPPEVFIRRLQNIRRAILRLHARSPQTHVVIKLENNRNLMSGVMMFSDWYGYMQNMAQRKVFEGMKVALVDAWDMTVATDSFVLHPNEDIVSNELAVALSSFCHSA
;
A
#
# COMPACT_ATOMS: atom_id res chain seq x y z
N MET A 1 -24.36 40.33 -2.09
CA MET A 1 -22.97 39.96 -2.38
C MET A 1 -22.84 38.46 -2.23
N SER A 2 -22.85 37.74 -3.36
CA SER A 2 -22.63 36.30 -3.40
C SER A 2 -21.16 36.01 -3.12
N LEU A 3 -20.88 35.29 -2.04
CA LEU A 3 -19.59 34.64 -1.84
C LEU A 3 -19.53 33.47 -2.82
N GLN A 4 -18.87 33.69 -3.96
CA GLN A 4 -18.43 32.59 -4.81
C GLN A 4 -17.38 31.82 -4.01
N GLU A 5 -17.68 30.56 -3.69
CA GLU A 5 -16.67 29.59 -3.26
C GLU A 5 -15.55 29.58 -4.32
N GLU A 6 -14.33 29.90 -3.89
CA GLU A 6 -13.15 29.61 -4.69
C GLU A 6 -13.08 28.10 -4.94
N VAL A 7 -13.49 27.69 -6.14
CA VAL A 7 -13.20 26.38 -6.67
C VAL A 7 -11.68 26.28 -6.75
N LYS A 8 -11.04 25.71 -5.72
CA LYS A 8 -9.62 25.37 -5.74
C LYS A 8 -9.37 24.57 -7.00
N THR A 9 -8.62 25.14 -7.93
CA THR A 9 -8.16 24.48 -9.14
C THR A 9 -7.48 23.17 -8.73
N PRO A 10 -7.89 22.01 -9.27
CA PRO A 10 -7.23 20.75 -8.95
C PRO A 10 -5.74 20.92 -9.26
N HIS A 11 -4.86 20.57 -8.32
CA HIS A 11 -3.43 20.50 -8.58
C HIS A 11 -3.20 19.79 -9.92
N LYS A 12 -2.40 20.42 -10.79
CA LYS A 12 -2.03 19.89 -12.10
C LYS A 12 -1.65 18.41 -11.94
N GLN A 13 -2.32 17.54 -12.69
CA GLN A 13 -2.06 16.11 -12.62
C GLN A 13 -0.60 15.84 -13.01
N MET A 14 0.14 15.19 -12.12
CA MET A 14 1.52 14.78 -12.38
C MET A 14 1.55 13.73 -13.50
N THR A 15 2.56 13.81 -14.35
CA THR A 15 2.91 12.79 -15.35
C THR A 15 3.40 11.51 -14.67
N VAL A 16 3.46 10.40 -15.42
CA VAL A 16 3.99 9.12 -14.89
C VAL A 16 5.41 9.29 -14.38
N ASP A 17 6.25 10.01 -15.14
CA ASP A 17 7.66 10.23 -14.83
C ASP A 17 7.84 11.14 -13.61
N GLU A 18 7.00 12.17 -13.46
CA GLU A 18 7.01 13.02 -12.26
C GLU A 18 6.64 12.22 -10.99
N VAL A 19 5.65 11.33 -11.08
CA VAL A 19 5.30 10.45 -9.94
C VAL A 19 6.46 9.50 -9.65
N LEU A 20 7.03 8.82 -10.66
CA LEU A 20 8.20 7.97 -10.49
C LEU A 20 9.38 8.69 -9.86
N PHE A 21 9.66 9.92 -10.30
CA PHE A 21 10.73 10.73 -9.76
C PHE A 21 10.51 11.08 -8.29
N SER A 22 9.26 11.40 -7.90
CA SER A 22 8.90 11.63 -6.50
C SER A 22 9.00 10.37 -5.63
N LEU A 23 9.00 9.19 -6.25
CA LEU A 23 9.19 7.88 -5.63
C LEU A 23 10.65 7.42 -5.72
N SER A 24 11.59 8.33 -5.99
CA SER A 24 13.00 7.95 -6.04
C SER A 24 13.47 7.42 -4.68
N TRP A 25 13.83 6.14 -4.67
CA TRP A 25 14.56 5.54 -3.57
C TRP A 25 16.04 5.84 -3.79
N ALA A 26 16.75 6.29 -2.75
CA ALA A 26 18.16 6.66 -2.86
C ALA A 26 18.94 5.50 -3.50
N PRO A 27 19.56 5.70 -4.68
CA PRO A 27 20.29 4.64 -5.34
C PRO A 27 21.51 4.28 -4.51
N SER A 28 21.66 3.00 -4.18
CA SER A 28 22.89 2.52 -3.55
C SER A 28 24.07 2.74 -4.53
N THR A 29 24.93 3.70 -4.20
CA THR A 29 26.21 3.97 -4.88
C THR A 29 27.21 2.84 -4.70
N SER A 30 26.88 1.85 -3.86
CA SER A 30 27.75 0.72 -3.58
C SER A 30 27.87 -0.24 -4.76
N ASN A 31 29.10 -0.42 -5.23
CA ASN A 31 29.52 -1.60 -5.98
C ASN A 31 29.84 -2.70 -4.99
N TYR A 32 28.82 -3.26 -4.33
CA TYR A 32 29.03 -4.38 -3.43
C TYR A 32 29.49 -5.59 -4.23
N THR A 33 30.59 -6.20 -3.79
CA THR A 33 31.17 -7.40 -4.42
C THR A 33 30.89 -8.67 -3.62
N SER A 34 30.29 -8.56 -2.44
CA SER A 34 30.07 -9.70 -1.54
C SER A 34 28.84 -9.51 -0.66
N PHE A 35 28.12 -10.62 -0.41
CA PHE A 35 27.06 -10.71 0.59
C PHE A 35 27.50 -10.21 1.96
N LYS A 36 28.76 -10.44 2.35
CA LYS A 36 29.27 -10.04 3.67
C LYS A 36 29.25 -8.53 3.90
N ASN A 37 29.26 -7.74 2.83
CA ASN A 37 29.23 -6.28 2.90
C ASN A 37 27.80 -5.74 3.01
N SER A 38 26.78 -6.59 2.82
CA SER A 38 25.37 -6.19 2.97
C SER A 38 24.97 -5.98 4.42
N SER A 39 23.91 -5.23 4.64
CA SER A 39 23.37 -4.92 5.96
C SER A 39 22.91 -6.18 6.71
N SER A 40 23.31 -6.30 7.98
CA SER A 40 23.02 -7.44 8.85
C SER A 40 22.27 -6.98 10.08
N ALA A 41 20.99 -7.36 10.18
CA ALA A 41 20.17 -7.06 11.36
C ALA A 41 20.77 -7.58 12.67
N GLN A 42 21.50 -8.70 12.62
CA GLN A 42 22.12 -9.33 13.80
C GLN A 42 23.26 -8.48 14.38
N HIS A 43 24.01 -7.75 13.53
CA HIS A 43 25.11 -6.92 13.97
C HIS A 43 24.71 -5.46 14.16
N SER A 44 23.66 -5.01 13.47
CA SER A 44 23.10 -3.67 13.65
C SER A 44 22.49 -3.49 15.05
N VAL A 45 22.31 -2.24 15.45
CA VAL A 45 21.79 -1.89 16.78
C VAL A 45 20.82 -0.72 16.69
N VAL A 46 19.78 -0.76 17.52
CA VAL A 46 18.88 0.37 17.75
C VAL A 46 19.23 1.02 19.09
N ARG A 47 19.38 2.35 19.10
CA ARG A 47 19.71 3.17 20.26
C ARG A 47 18.63 4.22 20.49
N LEU A 48 18.40 4.55 21.76
CA LEU A 48 17.51 5.64 22.12
C LEU A 48 18.26 6.98 21.99
N GLU A 49 17.66 7.94 21.29
CA GLU A 49 18.22 9.29 21.21
C GLU A 49 17.74 10.13 22.37
N GLN A 50 18.68 10.82 23.03
CA GLN A 50 18.41 11.69 24.19
C GLN A 50 17.51 11.02 25.25
N PRO A 51 17.96 9.90 25.87
CA PRO A 51 17.16 9.16 26.85
C PRO A 51 16.66 10.04 27.99
N ARG A 52 15.36 9.97 28.27
CA ARG A 52 14.73 10.59 29.45
C ARG A 52 14.40 9.52 30.48
N ALA A 53 14.42 9.90 31.76
CA ALA A 53 14.01 9.01 32.85
C ALA A 53 12.54 8.60 32.74
N GLN A 54 11.71 9.48 32.16
CA GLN A 54 10.28 9.29 32.01
C GLN A 54 9.81 10.04 30.76
N TYR A 55 8.88 9.44 30.03
CA TYR A 55 8.22 10.04 28.88
C TYR A 55 6.75 10.30 29.19
N CYS A 56 6.18 11.31 28.57
CA CYS A 56 4.77 11.65 28.69
C CYS A 56 3.98 11.13 27.48
N VAL A 57 2.71 10.79 27.68
CA VAL A 57 1.78 10.65 26.55
C VAL A 57 1.76 11.97 25.76
N GLY A 58 1.85 11.89 24.44
CA GLY A 58 2.02 13.03 23.53
C GLY A 58 3.48 13.35 23.20
N ASP A 59 4.45 12.84 23.96
CA ASP A 59 5.87 12.99 23.61
C ASP A 59 6.21 12.26 22.31
N THR A 60 7.33 12.68 21.75
CA THR A 60 7.99 11.99 20.64
C THR A 60 9.17 11.18 21.15
N LEU A 61 9.19 9.88 20.85
CA LEU A 61 10.32 9.00 21.07
C LEU A 61 11.16 8.90 19.79
N ASN A 62 12.43 9.26 19.86
CA ASN A 62 13.35 9.15 18.75
C ASN A 62 14.36 8.03 18.99
N VAL A 63 14.61 7.21 17.98
CA VAL A 63 15.62 6.16 18.02
C VAL A 63 16.53 6.24 16.80
N LEU A 64 17.81 5.96 17.02
CA LEU A 64 18.83 5.86 15.99
C LEU A 64 19.09 4.38 15.68
N VAL A 65 18.98 4.01 14.41
CA VAL A 65 19.36 2.69 13.91
C VAL A 65 20.74 2.81 13.26
N GLU A 66 21.73 2.12 13.82
CA GLU A 66 23.08 2.05 13.26
C GLU A 66 23.25 0.74 12.50
N MET A 67 23.29 0.82 11.17
CA MET A 67 23.39 -0.36 10.32
C MET A 67 24.84 -0.85 10.25
N ARG A 68 25.04 -2.16 10.41
CA ARG A 68 26.33 -2.84 10.28
C ARG A 68 26.24 -3.97 9.28
N ASN A 69 27.36 -4.33 8.67
CA ASN A 69 27.43 -5.43 7.73
C ASN A 69 27.56 -6.80 8.45
N TYR A 70 27.67 -7.89 7.70
CA TYR A 70 27.85 -9.24 8.26
C TYR A 70 29.25 -9.49 8.87
N THR A 71 30.17 -8.53 8.81
CA THR A 71 31.45 -8.57 9.55
C THR A 71 31.45 -7.62 10.75
N GLY A 72 30.33 -6.95 11.04
CA GLY A 72 30.17 -6.04 12.17
C GLY A 72 30.68 -4.62 11.93
N HIS A 73 31.16 -4.28 10.73
CA HIS A 73 31.59 -2.92 10.40
C HIS A 73 30.38 -2.02 10.10
N PRO A 74 30.40 -0.75 10.53
CA PRO A 74 29.38 0.23 10.17
C PRO A 74 29.22 0.36 8.66
N LYS A 75 27.98 0.51 8.21
CA LYS A 75 27.66 0.88 6.84
C LYS A 75 28.03 2.34 6.61
N ALA A 76 28.49 2.65 5.40
CA ALA A 76 28.84 4.02 4.99
C ALA A 76 27.79 4.65 4.06
N TYR A 77 26.71 3.93 3.79
CA TYR A 77 25.62 4.33 2.89
C TYR A 77 24.30 3.76 3.38
N GLY A 78 23.22 4.48 3.09
CA GLY A 78 21.84 4.06 3.39
C GLY A 78 21.18 3.26 2.28
N GLY A 79 19.87 3.37 2.18
CA GLY A 79 19.00 2.75 1.19
C GLY A 79 18.39 1.42 1.65
N ASP A 80 18.60 1.01 2.90
CA ASP A 80 17.96 -0.16 3.48
C ASP A 80 16.47 0.13 3.67
N PHE A 81 15.63 -0.85 3.34
CA PHE A 81 14.21 -0.77 3.65
C PHE A 81 14.02 -1.31 5.06
N ILE A 82 13.69 -0.42 6.00
CA ILE A 82 13.39 -0.76 7.38
C ILE A 82 11.96 -0.35 7.73
N LEU A 83 11.31 -1.15 8.55
CA LEU A 83 10.01 -0.82 9.13
C LEU A 83 10.12 -0.88 10.65
N ALA A 84 9.37 -0.02 11.32
CA ALA A 84 9.47 0.13 12.75
C ALA A 84 8.10 0.34 13.38
N ARG A 85 7.94 -0.13 14.62
CA ARG A 85 6.73 0.06 15.43
C ARG A 85 7.06 0.23 16.90
N ILE A 86 6.15 0.88 17.62
CA ILE A 86 6.03 0.79 19.07
C ILE A 86 4.82 -0.06 19.45
N HIS A 87 4.89 -0.76 20.58
CA HIS A 87 3.79 -1.59 21.05
C HIS A 87 3.81 -1.95 22.52
N SER A 88 2.62 -2.29 23.03
CA SER A 88 2.38 -2.82 24.36
C SER A 88 1.37 -3.97 24.26
N PRO A 89 1.83 -5.24 24.18
CA PRO A 89 0.96 -6.39 23.90
C PRO A 89 -0.21 -6.54 24.88
N LYS A 90 0.03 -6.30 26.18
CA LYS A 90 -1.00 -6.37 27.22
C LYS A 90 -2.13 -5.36 27.04
N LEU A 91 -1.84 -4.22 26.42
CA LEU A 91 -2.82 -3.17 26.13
C LEU A 91 -3.44 -3.33 24.74
N GLN A 92 -2.96 -4.31 23.96
CA GLN A 92 -3.30 -4.45 22.54
C GLN A 92 -3.10 -3.13 21.79
N ALA A 93 -2.00 -2.44 22.12
CA ALA A 93 -1.69 -1.12 21.61
C ALA A 93 -0.44 -1.16 20.74
N CYS A 94 -0.48 -0.49 19.59
CA CYS A 94 0.65 -0.40 18.67
C CYS A 94 0.52 0.76 17.69
N ALA A 95 1.65 1.27 17.20
CA ALA A 95 1.72 2.32 16.18
C ALA A 95 2.98 2.12 15.33
N SER A 96 2.94 2.48 14.05
CA SER A 96 4.13 2.45 13.20
C SER A 96 5.01 3.70 13.44
N GLY A 97 6.29 3.59 13.08
CA GLY A 97 7.26 4.70 13.16
C GLY A 97 7.52 5.34 11.81
N ASP A 98 7.82 6.63 11.83
CA ASP A 98 8.31 7.38 10.68
C ASP A 98 9.83 7.19 10.56
N VAL A 99 10.30 6.75 9.39
CA VAL A 99 11.70 6.38 9.14
C VAL A 99 12.35 7.39 8.20
N THR A 100 13.45 7.99 8.63
CA THR A 100 14.30 8.85 7.81
C THR A 100 15.69 8.23 7.65
N ASP A 101 16.15 8.09 6.41
CA ASP A 101 17.49 7.60 6.08
C ASP A 101 18.47 8.77 5.99
N PHE A 102 19.56 8.73 6.76
CA PHE A 102 20.62 9.74 6.69
C PHE A 102 21.65 9.50 5.57
N LEU A 103 21.46 8.45 4.77
CA LEU A 103 22.28 8.07 3.61
C LEU A 103 23.73 7.72 3.94
N ASN A 104 24.05 7.55 5.22
CA ASN A 104 25.39 7.27 5.71
C ASN A 104 25.47 5.92 6.46
N GLY A 105 24.44 5.08 6.37
CA GLY A 105 24.33 3.81 7.10
C GLY A 105 23.63 3.93 8.45
N SER A 106 23.07 5.10 8.78
CA SER A 106 22.23 5.29 9.95
C SER A 106 20.85 5.85 9.59
N TYR A 107 19.86 5.53 10.42
CA TYR A 107 18.46 5.91 10.21
C TYR A 107 17.88 6.50 11.49
N HIS A 108 17.10 7.56 11.34
CA HIS A 108 16.26 8.12 12.40
C HIS A 108 14.89 7.47 12.33
N VAL A 109 14.37 7.02 13.47
CA VAL A 109 12.97 6.59 13.56
C VAL A 109 12.26 7.40 14.64
N ARG A 110 11.13 8.01 14.25
CA ARG A 110 10.30 8.83 15.12
C ARG A 110 9.00 8.11 15.46
N PHE A 111 8.64 8.07 16.73
CA PHE A 111 7.36 7.57 17.22
C PHE A 111 6.64 8.62 18.05
N HIS A 112 5.32 8.72 17.86
CA HIS A 112 4.45 9.45 18.78
C HIS A 112 3.97 8.49 19.87
N LEU A 113 4.04 8.92 21.14
CA LEU A 113 3.64 8.11 22.28
C LEU A 113 2.16 8.35 22.60
N PHE A 114 1.30 7.39 22.23
CA PHE A 114 -0.15 7.57 22.30
C PHE A 114 -0.81 7.03 23.58
N TRP A 115 -0.11 6.21 24.38
CA TRP A 115 -0.67 5.57 25.57
C TRP A 115 0.34 5.48 26.71
N PRO A 116 -0.12 5.47 27.98
CA PRO A 116 0.75 5.25 29.13
C PRO A 116 1.08 3.76 29.31
N GLY A 117 2.14 3.49 30.07
CA GLY A 117 2.62 2.15 30.39
C GLY A 117 4.00 1.86 29.79
N GLU A 118 4.35 0.58 29.78
CA GLU A 118 5.60 0.11 29.19
C GLU A 118 5.45 -0.02 27.66
N VAL A 119 6.26 0.73 26.92
CA VAL A 119 6.25 0.76 25.45
C VAL A 119 7.52 0.11 24.90
N GLN A 120 7.34 -0.91 24.06
CA GLN A 120 8.42 -1.63 23.40
C GLN A 120 8.63 -1.08 21.99
N VAL A 121 9.89 -0.98 21.57
CA VAL A 121 10.26 -0.62 20.18
C VAL A 121 10.65 -1.90 19.44
N THR A 122 10.19 -2.05 18.21
CA THR A 122 10.66 -3.11 17.30
C THR A 122 11.02 -2.49 15.96
N VAL A 123 12.24 -2.77 15.48
CA VAL A 123 12.71 -2.35 14.15
C VAL A 123 13.12 -3.59 13.36
N ARG A 124 12.61 -3.70 12.14
CA ARG A 124 12.92 -4.80 11.22
C ARG A 124 13.68 -4.27 10.01
N LEU A 125 14.81 -4.91 9.70
CA LEU A 125 15.45 -4.82 8.40
C LEU A 125 14.66 -5.67 7.41
N MET A 126 13.81 -5.01 6.61
CA MET A 126 13.00 -5.68 5.61
C MET A 126 13.86 -6.16 4.45
N HIS A 127 14.68 -5.25 3.90
CA HIS A 127 15.65 -5.56 2.85
C HIS A 127 16.88 -4.67 3.01
N SER A 128 18.07 -5.23 2.80
CA SER A 128 19.29 -4.43 2.73
C SER A 128 19.27 -3.52 1.49
N SER A 129 20.00 -2.42 1.51
CA SER A 129 20.18 -1.51 0.36
C SER A 129 20.69 -2.24 -0.89
N GLU A 130 21.53 -3.26 -0.73
CA GLU A 130 21.99 -4.13 -1.83
C GLU A 130 20.84 -4.95 -2.42
N THR A 131 19.94 -5.44 -1.58
CA THR A 131 18.73 -6.14 -2.01
C THR A 131 17.79 -5.18 -2.73
N ILE A 132 17.61 -3.97 -2.21
CA ILE A 132 16.80 -2.92 -2.86
C ILE A 132 17.35 -2.58 -4.25
N LYS A 133 18.68 -2.49 -4.42
CA LYS A 133 19.30 -2.28 -5.73
C LYS A 133 18.91 -3.37 -6.74
N ILE A 134 18.85 -4.64 -6.32
CA ILE A 134 18.40 -5.75 -7.15
C ILE A 134 16.92 -5.61 -7.50
N LEU A 135 16.07 -5.33 -6.50
CA LEU A 135 14.62 -5.17 -6.67
C LEU A 135 14.29 -3.99 -7.60
N GLN A 136 14.93 -2.84 -7.42
CA GLN A 136 14.75 -1.66 -8.25
C GLN A 136 15.19 -1.92 -9.69
N ARG A 137 16.34 -2.58 -9.89
CA ARG A 137 16.80 -3.01 -11.23
C ARG A 137 15.76 -3.90 -11.91
N ASP A 138 15.24 -4.90 -11.21
CA ASP A 138 14.22 -5.80 -11.73
C ASP A 138 12.89 -5.09 -12.01
N TRP A 139 12.46 -4.19 -11.13
CA TRP A 139 11.22 -3.43 -11.27
C TRP A 139 11.22 -2.52 -12.49
N MET A 140 12.35 -1.87 -12.78
CA MET A 140 12.49 -0.95 -13.91
C MET A 140 12.81 -1.64 -15.25
N LYS A 141 13.62 -2.70 -15.25
CA LYS A 141 14.17 -3.28 -16.50
C LYS A 141 13.38 -4.47 -17.07
N ASN A 142 12.51 -5.11 -16.28
CA ASN A 142 12.09 -6.46 -16.64
C ASN A 142 10.83 -6.51 -17.53
N TYR A 143 11.05 -6.77 -18.83
CA TYR A 143 10.03 -7.01 -19.86
C TYR A 143 9.16 -8.27 -19.60
N TRP A 144 9.56 -9.15 -18.68
CA TRP A 144 8.85 -10.40 -18.37
C TRP A 144 7.77 -10.25 -17.28
N LYS A 145 7.75 -9.13 -16.56
CA LYS A 145 6.70 -8.79 -15.58
C LYS A 145 5.39 -8.50 -16.32
N GLY A 146 4.36 -9.30 -16.02
CA GLY A 146 3.06 -9.21 -16.71
C GLY A 146 2.94 -10.04 -17.98
N MET A 147 3.75 -11.09 -18.15
CA MET A 147 3.52 -12.10 -19.18
C MET A 147 2.40 -13.07 -18.82
N HIS A 148 1.55 -13.32 -19.80
CA HIS A 148 0.39 -14.17 -19.68
C HIS A 148 0.32 -15.11 -20.88
N MET A 149 -0.49 -16.16 -20.74
CA MET A 149 -0.85 -17.07 -21.82
C MET A 149 -2.31 -16.79 -22.18
N GLY A 150 -2.51 -16.26 -23.39
CA GLY A 150 -3.83 -16.05 -23.97
C GLY A 150 -4.33 -17.34 -24.60
N THR A 151 -5.58 -17.71 -24.30
CA THR A 151 -6.29 -18.81 -24.93
C THR A 151 -7.35 -18.24 -25.87
N PHE A 152 -7.21 -18.56 -27.15
CA PHE A 152 -8.07 -18.14 -28.25
C PHE A 152 -9.03 -19.28 -28.58
N ILE A 153 -10.34 -19.01 -28.59
CA ILE A 153 -11.38 -20.03 -28.79
C ILE A 153 -12.31 -19.57 -29.91
N SER A 154 -12.51 -20.43 -30.92
CA SER A 154 -13.53 -20.23 -31.96
C SER A 154 -14.14 -21.58 -32.34
N GLY A 155 -15.43 -21.76 -32.02
CA GLY A 155 -16.10 -23.06 -32.13
C GLY A 155 -15.40 -24.14 -31.31
N LYS A 156 -14.95 -25.22 -31.96
CA LYS A 156 -14.20 -26.31 -31.31
C LYS A 156 -12.69 -26.09 -31.29
N LYS A 157 -12.18 -25.04 -31.94
CA LYS A 157 -10.74 -24.80 -32.05
C LYS A 157 -10.25 -23.95 -30.90
N THR A 158 -9.16 -24.38 -30.29
CA THR A 158 -8.47 -23.67 -29.20
C THR A 158 -7.00 -23.52 -29.56
N GLU A 159 -6.47 -22.30 -29.52
CA GLU A 159 -5.05 -22.02 -29.69
C GLU A 159 -4.54 -21.21 -28.50
N ARG A 160 -3.27 -21.39 -28.14
CA ARG A 160 -2.64 -20.64 -27.05
C ARG A 160 -1.46 -19.85 -27.58
N SER A 161 -1.31 -18.63 -27.08
CA SER A 161 -0.23 -17.75 -27.48
C SER A 161 0.22 -16.87 -26.32
N GLN A 162 1.50 -16.53 -26.31
CA GLN A 162 2.08 -15.69 -25.28
C GLN A 162 1.64 -14.23 -25.44
N CYS A 163 1.31 -13.61 -24.32
CA CYS A 163 0.84 -12.24 -24.21
C CYS A 163 1.65 -11.46 -23.18
N GLY A 164 1.71 -10.14 -23.34
CA GLY A 164 2.47 -9.26 -22.45
C GLY A 164 2.26 -7.79 -22.73
N LEU A 165 2.77 -6.96 -21.82
CA LEU A 165 2.80 -5.50 -21.97
C LEU A 165 3.86 -5.03 -22.98
N ARG A 166 4.94 -5.78 -23.12
CA ARG A 166 6.03 -5.52 -24.05
C ARG A 166 6.41 -6.84 -24.72
N LEU A 167 5.97 -7.02 -25.95
CA LEU A 167 6.36 -8.15 -26.81
C LEU A 167 7.29 -7.66 -27.92
N SER A 168 8.19 -8.51 -28.36
CA SER A 168 9.01 -8.24 -29.54
C SER A 168 8.12 -8.21 -30.79
N SER A 169 8.42 -7.28 -31.69
CA SER A 169 7.71 -7.11 -32.98
C SER A 169 8.29 -7.99 -34.10
N ASP A 170 9.09 -9.00 -33.75
CA ASP A 170 9.66 -9.99 -34.67
C ASP A 170 8.60 -10.94 -35.27
N ARG A 171 7.41 -10.97 -34.67
CA ARG A 171 6.28 -11.80 -35.08
C ARG A 171 5.02 -10.96 -35.13
N ALA A 172 4.05 -11.38 -35.94
CA ALA A 172 2.75 -10.73 -36.00
C ALA A 172 2.08 -10.71 -34.61
N LEU A 173 1.55 -9.54 -34.23
CA LEU A 173 0.91 -9.31 -32.94
C LEU A 173 -0.60 -9.05 -33.10
N CYS A 174 -1.36 -9.56 -32.14
CA CYS A 174 -2.70 -9.10 -31.82
C CYS A 174 -2.59 -8.00 -30.76
N GLU A 175 -2.88 -6.77 -31.14
CA GLU A 175 -2.78 -5.61 -30.24
C GLU A 175 -4.13 -5.25 -29.64
N TYR A 176 -4.16 -5.08 -28.33
CA TYR A 176 -5.33 -4.64 -27.56
C TYR A 176 -4.99 -3.29 -26.95
N ARG A 177 -5.39 -2.23 -27.68
CA ARG A 177 -5.11 -0.83 -27.30
C ARG A 177 -6.39 -0.17 -26.82
N LYS A 178 -6.32 0.48 -25.66
CA LYS A 178 -7.36 1.42 -25.23
C LYS A 178 -6.77 2.84 -25.24
N LYS A 179 -6.96 3.53 -26.37
CA LYS A 179 -6.29 4.81 -26.67
C LYS A 179 -6.50 5.87 -25.57
N GLU A 180 -7.69 5.91 -24.98
CA GLU A 180 -8.08 6.87 -23.94
C GLU A 180 -7.26 6.75 -22.63
N ASP A 181 -6.72 5.56 -22.37
CA ASP A 181 -6.00 5.21 -21.15
C ASP A 181 -4.49 5.16 -21.30
N GLY A 182 -4.01 5.21 -22.55
CA GLY A 182 -2.64 4.88 -22.88
C GLY A 182 -2.24 3.47 -22.46
N GLU A 183 -3.21 2.55 -22.37
CA GLU A 183 -2.97 1.15 -22.02
C GLU A 183 -2.78 0.31 -23.27
N TYR A 184 -1.71 -0.48 -23.25
CA TYR A 184 -1.29 -1.34 -24.34
C TYR A 184 -1.06 -2.74 -23.80
N TYR A 185 -1.67 -3.71 -24.45
CA TYR A 185 -1.42 -5.12 -24.22
C TYR A 185 -1.37 -5.85 -25.56
N ALA A 186 -0.56 -6.88 -25.69
CA ALA A 186 -0.47 -7.63 -26.93
C ALA A 186 -0.31 -9.12 -26.69
N CYS A 187 -0.70 -9.91 -27.67
CA CYS A 187 -0.41 -11.33 -27.78
C CYS A 187 0.27 -11.60 -29.13
N TYR A 188 1.15 -12.59 -29.21
CA TYR A 188 1.53 -13.11 -30.53
C TYR A 188 0.29 -13.65 -31.25
N ARG A 189 0.18 -13.40 -32.55
CA ARG A 189 -0.97 -13.85 -33.33
C ARG A 189 -1.05 -15.38 -33.30
N PRO A 190 -2.23 -15.98 -33.01
CA PRO A 190 -2.41 -17.43 -33.11
C PRO A 190 -2.12 -17.92 -34.53
N GLN A 191 -1.81 -19.21 -34.69
CA GLN A 191 -1.48 -19.77 -36.01
C GLN A 191 -2.64 -19.64 -37.00
N THR A 192 -3.88 -19.84 -36.52
CA THR A 192 -5.05 -19.78 -37.41
C THR A 192 -6.23 -19.00 -36.84
N LEU A 193 -6.31 -18.83 -35.52
CA LEU A 193 -7.43 -18.11 -34.91
C LEU A 193 -7.27 -16.59 -35.03
N PRO A 194 -8.37 -15.85 -35.24
CA PRO A 194 -8.32 -14.40 -35.30
C PRO A 194 -8.07 -13.79 -33.91
N CYS A 195 -7.55 -12.56 -33.88
CA CYS A 195 -7.20 -11.88 -32.62
C CYS A 195 -8.40 -11.69 -31.68
N ASN A 196 -9.60 -11.47 -32.21
CA ASN A 196 -10.81 -11.32 -31.41
C ASN A 196 -11.31 -12.63 -30.77
N ALA A 197 -10.67 -13.77 -31.04
CA ALA A 197 -10.98 -15.04 -30.38
C ALA A 197 -10.37 -15.17 -28.98
N LEU A 198 -9.56 -14.21 -28.51
CA LEU A 198 -8.98 -14.22 -27.16
C LEU A 198 -10.10 -14.28 -26.12
N THR A 199 -10.17 -15.38 -25.37
CA THR A 199 -11.26 -15.63 -24.40
C THR A 199 -10.75 -15.68 -22.97
N ILE A 200 -9.58 -16.30 -22.74
CA ILE A 200 -9.05 -16.51 -21.40
C ILE A 200 -7.62 -15.99 -21.34
N MET A 201 -7.31 -15.24 -20.29
CA MET A 201 -5.94 -14.84 -19.96
C MET A 201 -5.50 -15.57 -18.69
N THR A 202 -4.34 -16.22 -18.73
CA THR A 202 -3.76 -16.91 -17.56
C THR A 202 -2.36 -16.39 -17.29
N SER A 203 -2.02 -16.14 -16.02
CA SER A 203 -0.66 -15.72 -15.67
C SER A 203 0.33 -16.85 -15.95
N THR A 204 1.48 -16.49 -16.55
CA THR A 204 2.57 -17.44 -16.75
C THR A 204 3.49 -17.50 -15.53
N ARG A 205 4.32 -18.54 -15.44
CA ARG A 205 5.36 -18.60 -14.41
C ARG A 205 6.34 -17.45 -14.60
N TYR A 206 6.53 -16.66 -13.55
CA TYR A 206 7.56 -15.63 -13.52
C TYR A 206 8.93 -16.28 -13.67
N GLN A 207 9.66 -15.85 -14.71
CA GLN A 207 11.06 -16.18 -14.87
C GLN A 207 11.88 -15.22 -14.03
N LEU A 208 12.62 -15.76 -13.07
CA LEU A 208 13.55 -14.97 -12.28
C LEU A 208 14.55 -14.29 -13.22
N PRO A 209 14.89 -13.01 -13.00
CA PRO A 209 15.95 -12.37 -13.76
C PRO A 209 17.27 -13.13 -13.54
N HIS A 210 18.22 -12.96 -14.47
CA HIS A 210 19.57 -13.48 -14.28
C HIS A 210 20.21 -12.79 -13.07
N LEU A 211 20.30 -13.53 -11.96
CA LEU A 211 20.99 -13.11 -10.75
C LEU A 211 22.38 -13.73 -10.72
N THR A 212 23.39 -12.99 -10.25
CA THR A 212 24.68 -13.60 -9.91
C THR A 212 24.53 -14.51 -8.67
N LYS A 213 25.55 -15.32 -8.39
CA LYS A 213 25.55 -16.18 -7.19
C LYS A 213 25.45 -15.35 -5.90
N GLU A 214 26.04 -14.16 -5.90
CA GLU A 214 26.04 -13.21 -4.77
C GLU A 214 24.67 -12.53 -4.63
N GLU A 215 24.07 -12.08 -5.73
CA GLU A 215 22.72 -11.50 -5.74
C GLU A 215 21.67 -12.50 -5.27
N ALA A 216 21.78 -13.75 -5.72
CA ALA A 216 20.88 -14.83 -5.31
C ALA A 216 20.91 -15.05 -3.79
N GLN A 217 22.04 -14.81 -3.11
CA GLN A 217 22.15 -14.92 -1.65
C GLN A 217 21.43 -13.80 -0.91
N LEU A 218 21.34 -12.60 -1.48
CA LEU A 218 20.69 -11.44 -0.87
C LEU A 218 19.17 -11.59 -0.86
N VAL A 219 18.60 -12.10 -1.95
CA VAL A 219 17.14 -12.23 -2.12
C VAL A 219 16.56 -13.51 -1.49
N ILE A 220 17.35 -14.25 -0.71
CA ILE A 220 16.85 -15.42 0.03
C ILE A 220 15.95 -14.97 1.17
N LYS A 221 14.82 -15.66 1.29
CA LYS A 221 13.78 -15.49 2.32
C LYS A 221 14.31 -15.29 3.75
N LYS A 222 15.40 -15.98 4.11
CA LYS A 222 15.99 -15.94 5.46
C LYS A 222 16.57 -14.58 5.86
N ASN A 223 16.82 -13.69 4.89
CA ASN A 223 17.40 -12.38 5.14
C ASN A 223 16.35 -11.26 5.21
N ALA A 224 15.08 -11.54 4.85
CA ALA A 224 14.02 -10.55 4.82
C ALA A 224 13.33 -10.40 6.19
N GLY A 225 13.04 -9.15 6.57
CA GLY A 225 12.24 -8.80 7.76
C GLY A 225 12.87 -9.21 9.10
N ARG A 226 14.19 -9.17 9.20
CA ARG A 226 14.94 -9.55 10.41
C ARG A 226 14.92 -8.43 11.43
N GLU A 227 14.57 -8.76 12.67
CA GLU A 227 14.57 -7.80 13.77
C GLU A 227 16.01 -7.37 14.14
N ILE A 228 16.17 -6.07 14.39
CA ILE A 228 17.42 -5.46 14.87
C ILE A 228 17.33 -5.33 16.39
N LYS A 229 18.39 -5.74 17.10
CA LYS A 229 18.39 -5.74 18.56
C LYS A 229 18.41 -4.31 19.12
N ASN A 230 17.53 -4.05 20.09
CA ASN A 230 17.57 -2.83 20.90
C ASN A 230 18.71 -2.90 21.93
N SER A 231 19.39 -1.77 22.12
CA SER A 231 20.38 -1.58 23.19
C SER A 231 19.79 -0.99 24.48
N PHE A 232 18.46 -0.84 24.52
CA PHE A 232 17.71 -0.25 25.62
C PHE A 232 16.52 -1.14 25.98
N ASN A 233 16.06 -1.00 27.22
CA ASN A 233 14.87 -1.68 27.73
C ASN A 233 13.59 -0.96 27.27
N PRO A 234 12.42 -1.58 27.40
CA PRO A 234 11.14 -0.91 27.16
C PRO A 234 11.04 0.43 27.91
N VAL A 235 10.38 1.40 27.29
CA VAL A 235 10.32 2.79 27.75
C VAL A 235 9.07 3.00 28.60
N ALA A 236 9.22 3.63 29.76
CA ALA A 236 8.10 3.98 30.63
C ALA A 236 7.45 5.30 30.19
N VAL A 237 6.16 5.23 29.87
CA VAL A 237 5.34 6.38 29.47
C VAL A 237 4.27 6.63 30.53
N VAL A 238 4.06 7.87 30.96
CA VAL A 238 3.03 8.24 31.93
C VAL A 238 2.10 9.34 31.40
N GLY A 239 0.95 9.51 32.05
CA GLY A 239 0.12 10.70 31.84
C GLY A 239 0.65 11.87 32.67
N CYS A 240 1.45 12.75 32.07
CA CYS A 240 2.03 13.90 32.77
C CYS A 240 1.04 15.08 32.93
N THR A 241 0.20 15.33 31.91
CA THR A 241 -0.89 16.33 31.88
C THR A 241 -1.82 16.01 30.70
N ASP A 242 -3.12 16.25 30.82
CA ASP A 242 -4.10 16.02 29.74
C ASP A 242 -4.00 17.17 28.71
N PRO A 243 -3.49 16.86 27.51
CA PRO A 243 -4.41 16.77 26.41
C PRO A 243 -4.20 15.45 25.70
N THR A 244 -5.14 14.54 25.84
CA THR A 244 -5.43 13.57 24.81
C THR A 244 -5.56 14.40 23.52
N HIS A 245 -4.54 14.37 22.67
CA HIS A 245 -4.56 14.91 21.30
C HIS A 245 -5.51 14.05 20.47
N ARG A 246 -6.77 14.02 20.89
CA ARG A 246 -7.86 13.42 20.17
C ARG A 246 -8.29 14.44 19.14
N PRO A 247 -8.33 14.05 17.87
CA PRO A 247 -8.89 14.91 16.85
C PRO A 247 -10.30 15.35 17.24
N THR A 248 -10.60 16.62 17.05
CA THR A 248 -11.94 17.19 17.24
C THR A 248 -12.74 17.14 15.94
N GLU A 249 -12.05 17.12 14.79
CA GLU A 249 -12.66 17.12 13.47
C GLU A 249 -13.16 15.73 13.07
N LYS A 250 -14.32 15.67 12.40
CA LYS A 250 -14.85 14.44 11.81
C LYS A 250 -14.07 14.06 10.56
N CYS A 251 -13.89 12.77 10.30
CA CYS A 251 -13.20 12.31 9.09
C CYS A 251 -14.02 12.64 7.83
N VAL A 252 -13.44 13.34 6.87
CA VAL A 252 -14.11 13.64 5.59
C VAL A 252 -13.20 13.36 4.41
N ALA A 253 -13.79 13.14 3.24
CA ALA A 253 -13.05 12.97 2.00
C ALA A 253 -12.24 14.24 1.65
N GLY A 254 -10.99 14.07 1.22
CA GLY A 254 -10.08 15.16 0.87
C GLY A 254 -9.21 15.69 2.02
N MET A 255 -9.34 15.14 3.23
CA MET A 255 -8.40 15.45 4.32
C MET A 255 -6.98 15.00 3.96
N LYS A 256 -6.00 15.81 4.37
CA LYS A 256 -4.59 15.42 4.30
C LYS A 256 -4.31 14.38 5.37
N SER A 257 -4.09 13.13 4.95
CA SER A 257 -3.73 12.04 5.85
C SER A 257 -2.21 12.03 6.09
N PRO A 258 -1.73 12.28 7.33
CA PRO A 258 -0.32 12.09 7.69
C PRO A 258 0.08 10.61 7.58
N PHE A 259 1.38 10.35 7.52
CA PHE A 259 1.93 9.01 7.56
C PHE A 259 3.12 9.01 8.53
N PRO A 260 3.10 8.18 9.60
CA PRO A 260 1.99 7.34 10.09
C PRO A 260 0.71 8.14 10.42
N GLY A 261 -0.46 7.49 10.28
CA GLY A 261 -1.78 8.10 10.35
C GLY A 261 -2.57 7.80 11.63
N GLY A 262 -2.10 6.88 12.48
CA GLY A 262 -2.82 6.51 13.70
C GLY A 262 -2.14 5.46 14.56
N TYR A 263 -2.94 4.85 15.43
CA TYR A 263 -2.49 3.82 16.37
C TYR A 263 -3.64 2.89 16.77
N PHE A 264 -3.31 1.67 17.17
CA PHE A 264 -4.21 0.79 17.88
C PHE A 264 -4.11 1.01 19.39
N TYR A 265 -5.25 0.95 20.07
CA TYR A 265 -5.35 0.79 21.52
C TYR A 265 -6.55 -0.12 21.82
N SER A 266 -6.35 -1.16 22.63
CA SER A 266 -7.39 -2.19 22.86
C SER A 266 -7.94 -2.78 21.55
N ASN A 267 -7.06 -3.09 20.60
CA ASN A 267 -7.41 -3.58 19.25
C ASN A 267 -8.32 -2.65 18.42
N ARG A 268 -8.49 -1.40 18.81
CA ARG A 268 -9.24 -0.39 18.06
C ARG A 268 -8.31 0.66 17.47
N TRP A 269 -8.42 0.88 16.17
CA TRP A 269 -7.68 1.92 15.47
C TRP A 269 -8.25 3.30 15.80
N SER A 270 -7.35 4.21 16.12
CA SER A 270 -7.60 5.63 16.31
C SER A 270 -6.75 6.41 15.31
N SER A 271 -7.37 7.35 14.60
CA SER A 271 -6.66 8.29 13.74
C SER A 271 -6.05 9.41 14.59
N SER A 272 -4.88 9.89 14.17
CA SER A 272 -4.21 11.05 14.78
C SER A 272 -4.73 12.40 14.27
N PHE A 273 -5.62 12.41 13.27
CA PHE A 273 -6.04 13.63 12.56
C PHE A 273 -7.55 13.77 12.36
N CYS A 274 -8.36 12.74 12.59
CA CYS A 274 -9.82 12.85 12.57
C CYS A 274 -10.52 11.81 13.47
N GLN A 275 -11.80 12.02 13.78
CA GLN A 275 -12.59 11.16 14.65
C GLN A 275 -13.10 9.91 13.93
N ILE A 276 -12.71 8.73 14.44
CA ILE A 276 -13.24 7.43 13.98
C ILE A 276 -14.51 7.08 14.76
N GLY A 277 -15.62 6.94 14.04
CA GLY A 277 -16.89 6.53 14.60
C GLY A 277 -16.91 5.07 15.09
N PRO A 278 -17.94 4.67 15.87
CA PRO A 278 -18.05 3.34 16.46
C PRO A 278 -18.58 2.29 15.45
N PHE A 279 -18.00 2.22 14.25
CA PHE A 279 -18.50 1.38 13.15
C PHE A 279 -17.98 -0.07 13.21
N LEU A 280 -18.12 -0.71 14.37
CA LEU A 280 -17.68 -2.09 14.60
C LEU A 280 -18.85 -3.07 14.82
N SER A 281 -20.07 -2.54 14.96
CA SER A 281 -21.28 -3.32 15.22
C SER A 281 -22.22 -3.37 14.01
N GLU A 282 -22.98 -4.45 13.88
CA GLU A 282 -24.04 -4.61 12.86
C GLU A 282 -24.99 -3.40 12.85
N VAL A 283 -25.48 -2.99 14.02
CA VAL A 283 -26.43 -1.87 14.16
C VAL A 283 -25.84 -0.56 13.62
N SER A 284 -24.60 -0.23 13.98
CA SER A 284 -23.94 1.01 13.52
C SER A 284 -23.69 1.00 12.01
N ILE A 285 -23.30 -0.15 11.45
CA ILE A 285 -23.00 -0.27 10.02
C ILE A 285 -24.30 -0.22 9.22
N THR A 286 -25.34 -0.97 9.62
CA THR A 286 -26.67 -0.94 8.99
C THR A 286 -27.27 0.46 8.99
N ARG A 287 -27.16 1.20 10.11
CA ARG A 287 -27.63 2.59 10.18
C ARG A 287 -26.87 3.50 9.21
N CYS A 288 -25.55 3.38 9.18
CA CYS A 288 -24.68 4.14 8.29
C CYS A 288 -24.99 3.89 6.81
N LEU A 289 -25.23 2.63 6.42
CA LEU A 289 -25.48 2.22 5.03
C LEU A 289 -26.94 2.35 4.60
N LYS A 290 -27.86 2.71 5.50
CA LYS A 290 -29.29 2.84 5.17
C LYS A 290 -29.51 3.88 4.06
N GLY A 291 -30.12 3.44 2.96
CA GLY A 291 -30.40 4.31 1.81
C GLY A 291 -29.19 4.58 0.90
N LYS A 292 -28.03 3.99 1.18
CA LYS A 292 -26.80 4.15 0.39
C LYS A 292 -26.57 2.96 -0.53
N THR A 293 -25.93 3.22 -1.67
CA THR A 293 -25.50 2.17 -2.61
C THR A 293 -24.00 2.02 -2.55
N LEU A 294 -23.53 0.82 -2.24
CA LEU A 294 -22.10 0.53 -2.04
C LEU A 294 -21.52 -0.21 -3.26
N TYR A 295 -20.50 0.35 -3.88
CA TYR A 295 -19.71 -0.26 -4.94
C TYR A 295 -18.32 -0.61 -4.41
N LEU A 296 -18.00 -1.91 -4.32
CA LEU A 296 -16.72 -2.42 -3.82
C LEU A 296 -15.91 -2.95 -5.01
N LEU A 297 -14.89 -2.19 -5.43
CA LEU A 297 -14.11 -2.46 -6.63
C LEU A 297 -12.66 -2.73 -6.23
N GLY A 298 -12.14 -3.93 -6.50
CA GLY A 298 -10.75 -4.17 -6.16
C GLY A 298 -10.28 -5.60 -6.30
N ASP A 299 -9.12 -5.85 -5.69
CA ASP A 299 -8.52 -7.17 -5.61
C ASP A 299 -9.05 -8.01 -4.43
N SER A 300 -8.40 -9.14 -4.17
CA SER A 300 -8.77 -10.03 -3.08
C SER A 300 -8.77 -9.39 -1.69
N THR A 301 -8.11 -8.24 -1.49
CA THR A 301 -8.13 -7.51 -0.21
C THR A 301 -9.40 -6.68 -0.05
N VAL A 302 -10.00 -6.19 -1.13
CA VAL A 302 -11.34 -5.59 -1.11
C VAL A 302 -12.41 -6.67 -1.00
N ARG A 303 -12.21 -7.84 -1.63
CA ARG A 303 -13.09 -9.00 -1.40
C ARG A 303 -13.18 -9.39 0.07
N GLN A 304 -12.10 -9.24 0.83
CA GLN A 304 -12.12 -9.45 2.28
C GLN A 304 -13.07 -8.49 3.01
N TRP A 305 -13.19 -7.23 2.57
CA TRP A 305 -14.19 -6.30 3.09
C TRP A 305 -15.62 -6.75 2.75
N ILE A 306 -15.84 -7.26 1.53
CA ILE A 306 -17.13 -7.80 1.10
C ILE A 306 -17.55 -8.95 2.03
N GLU A 307 -16.68 -9.96 2.17
CA GLU A 307 -16.93 -11.14 3.01
C GLU A 307 -17.14 -10.77 4.49
N HIS A 308 -16.43 -9.75 4.98
CA HIS A 308 -16.64 -9.22 6.33
C HIS A 308 -18.03 -8.60 6.49
N LEU A 309 -18.42 -7.71 5.57
CA LEU A 309 -19.73 -7.04 5.59
C LEU A 309 -20.87 -8.05 5.43
N GLU A 310 -20.76 -9.02 4.54
CA GLU A 310 -21.75 -10.08 4.35
C GLU A 310 -21.99 -10.88 5.64
N ARG A 311 -20.91 -11.31 6.32
CA ARG A 311 -21.04 -11.99 7.62
C ARG A 311 -21.65 -11.09 8.68
N LYS A 312 -21.20 -9.83 8.78
CA LYS A 312 -21.65 -8.90 9.83
C LYS A 312 -23.10 -8.48 9.66
N LEU A 313 -23.54 -8.26 8.43
CA LEU A 313 -24.88 -7.75 8.10
C LEU A 313 -25.86 -8.88 7.74
N LYS A 314 -25.37 -10.11 7.58
CA LYS A 314 -26.17 -11.29 7.16
C LYS A 314 -26.89 -11.04 5.83
N VAL A 315 -26.20 -10.40 4.90
CA VAL A 315 -26.67 -10.13 3.53
C VAL A 315 -25.70 -10.74 2.53
N ASN A 316 -26.15 -10.90 1.28
CA ASN A 316 -25.29 -11.22 0.15
C ASN A 316 -25.03 -9.94 -0.64
N ILE A 317 -23.77 -9.53 -0.74
CA ILE A 317 -23.35 -8.35 -1.49
C ILE A 317 -22.82 -8.87 -2.83
N ASN A 318 -23.56 -8.64 -3.92
CA ASN A 318 -23.08 -8.92 -5.26
C ASN A 318 -21.86 -8.03 -5.59
N GLY A 319 -20.68 -8.46 -5.18
CA GLY A 319 -19.44 -7.71 -5.25
C GLY A 319 -18.34 -8.56 -5.87
N SER A 320 -18.29 -8.60 -7.19
CA SER A 320 -17.08 -8.99 -7.91
C SER A 320 -17.03 -8.17 -9.17
N VAL A 321 -16.17 -7.16 -9.17
CA VAL A 321 -15.92 -6.38 -10.37
C VAL A 321 -14.43 -6.23 -10.55
N THR A 322 -13.93 -6.85 -11.61
CA THR A 322 -12.56 -6.71 -12.10
C THR A 322 -12.29 -5.24 -12.42
N ILE A 323 -11.24 -4.67 -11.81
CA ILE A 323 -10.84 -3.25 -11.91
C ILE A 323 -10.78 -2.74 -13.36
N SER A 324 -10.42 -3.57 -14.34
CA SER A 324 -10.21 -3.16 -15.73
C SER A 324 -11.48 -2.84 -16.51
N GLU A 325 -12.62 -3.48 -16.21
CA GLU A 325 -13.84 -3.34 -17.01
C GLU A 325 -14.76 -2.20 -16.51
N PHE A 326 -14.65 -1.84 -15.23
CA PHE A 326 -15.62 -0.92 -14.59
C PHE A 326 -15.20 0.54 -14.51
N LEU A 327 -13.90 0.84 -14.46
CA LEU A 327 -13.44 2.22 -14.24
C LEU A 327 -13.81 3.18 -15.40
N HIS A 328 -14.01 2.65 -16.60
CA HIS A 328 -14.49 3.42 -17.76
C HIS A 328 -15.97 3.71 -17.70
N ASN A 329 -16.72 2.72 -17.21
CA ASN A 329 -18.17 2.73 -17.15
C ASN A 329 -18.60 2.74 -15.69
N ILE A 330 -18.04 3.63 -14.86
CA ILE A 330 -18.73 4.04 -13.63
C ILE A 330 -19.96 4.85 -14.07
N ALA A 331 -20.91 4.14 -14.67
CA ALA A 331 -22.29 4.50 -14.78
C ALA A 331 -22.89 4.16 -13.41
N VAL A 332 -22.52 4.95 -12.39
CA VAL A 332 -23.48 5.16 -11.32
C VAL A 332 -24.68 5.76 -12.05
N GLY A 333 -25.77 4.99 -12.17
CA GLY A 333 -26.99 5.48 -12.81
C GLY A 333 -27.30 6.84 -12.20
N GLY A 334 -27.41 7.87 -13.03
CA GLY A 334 -27.71 9.22 -12.56
C GLY A 334 -28.97 9.18 -11.68
N GLY A 335 -28.86 9.65 -10.44
CA GLY A 335 -30.01 9.76 -9.53
C GLY A 335 -29.87 9.14 -8.14
N GLN A 336 -28.72 8.60 -7.74
CA GLN A 336 -28.51 8.17 -6.35
C GLN A 336 -27.61 9.16 -5.61
N ASP A 337 -28.21 10.08 -4.85
CA ASP A 337 -27.55 11.12 -4.05
C ASP A 337 -26.69 10.57 -2.89
N ASP A 338 -26.43 9.27 -2.84
CA ASP A 338 -25.84 8.54 -1.70
C ASP A 338 -24.94 7.36 -2.12
N ALA A 339 -24.37 7.38 -3.33
CA ALA A 339 -23.45 6.34 -3.80
C ALA A 339 -22.08 6.41 -3.09
N ILE A 340 -21.57 5.23 -2.69
CA ILE A 340 -20.24 5.03 -2.09
C ILE A 340 -19.42 4.13 -3.01
N VAL A 341 -18.26 4.60 -3.45
CA VAL A 341 -17.35 3.83 -4.32
C VAL A 341 -16.05 3.57 -3.58
N VAL A 342 -15.77 2.30 -3.26
CA VAL A 342 -14.50 1.85 -2.70
C VAL A 342 -13.64 1.28 -3.81
N ILE A 343 -12.40 1.74 -3.89
CA ILE A 343 -11.41 1.28 -4.86
C ILE A 343 -10.17 0.78 -4.10
N GLY A 344 -9.81 -0.48 -4.29
CA GLY A 344 -8.57 -1.05 -3.76
C GLY A 344 -7.80 -1.78 -4.84
N ILE A 345 -6.64 -1.23 -5.21
CA ILE A 345 -5.76 -1.80 -6.23
C ILE A 345 -4.33 -1.79 -5.69
N GLY A 346 -3.59 -2.87 -5.86
CA GLY A 346 -2.20 -2.85 -5.42
C GLY A 346 -1.47 -4.17 -5.56
N GLN A 347 -1.95 -5.18 -4.83
CA GLN A 347 -1.26 -6.45 -4.66
C GLN A 347 -0.90 -7.14 -5.97
N HIS A 348 -1.83 -7.16 -6.93
CA HIS A 348 -1.59 -7.78 -8.23
C HIS A 348 -0.65 -6.98 -9.13
N PHE A 349 -0.46 -5.68 -8.86
CA PHE A 349 0.42 -4.81 -9.60
C PHE A 349 1.89 -4.82 -9.11
N ARG A 350 2.19 -5.42 -7.94
CA ARG A 350 3.57 -5.60 -7.46
C ARG A 350 4.47 -6.33 -8.46
N SER A 351 3.88 -7.27 -9.20
CA SER A 351 4.58 -8.04 -10.24
C SER A 351 4.60 -7.35 -11.61
N TYR A 352 4.29 -6.06 -11.68
CA TYR A 352 4.29 -5.26 -12.91
C TYR A 352 5.29 -4.10 -12.82
N PRO A 353 5.75 -3.55 -13.95
CA PRO A 353 6.54 -2.32 -13.95
C PRO A 353 5.76 -1.16 -13.29
N PRO A 354 6.44 -0.25 -12.57
CA PRO A 354 5.77 0.81 -11.82
C PRO A 354 4.96 1.77 -12.69
N GLU A 355 5.39 2.00 -13.93
CA GLU A 355 4.70 2.85 -14.90
C GLU A 355 3.27 2.39 -15.16
N VAL A 356 3.06 1.07 -15.17
CA VAL A 356 1.75 0.46 -15.44
C VAL A 356 0.79 0.76 -14.29
N PHE A 357 1.28 0.62 -13.05
CA PHE A 357 0.50 0.91 -11.87
C PHE A 357 0.17 2.40 -11.77
N ILE A 358 1.17 3.28 -11.96
CA ILE A 358 0.97 4.73 -11.91
C ILE A 358 -0.01 5.19 -13.00
N ARG A 359 0.11 4.66 -14.22
CA ARG A 359 -0.83 4.95 -15.31
C ARG A 359 -2.24 4.51 -14.96
N ARG A 360 -2.40 3.33 -14.35
CA ARG A 360 -3.72 2.87 -13.85
C ARG A 360 -4.28 3.83 -12.80
N LEU A 361 -3.47 4.30 -11.84
CA LEU A 361 -3.88 5.28 -10.84
C LEU A 361 -4.31 6.61 -11.47
N GLN A 362 -3.59 7.08 -12.49
CA GLN A 362 -3.95 8.28 -13.24
C GLN A 362 -5.29 8.12 -13.99
N ASN A 363 -5.56 6.94 -14.54
CA ASN A 363 -6.83 6.61 -15.18
C ASN A 363 -7.97 6.61 -14.16
N ILE A 364 -7.74 6.05 -12.97
CA ILE A 364 -8.68 6.09 -11.84
C ILE A 364 -8.93 7.53 -11.39
N ARG A 365 -7.88 8.35 -11.22
CA ARG A 365 -8.01 9.78 -10.89
C ARG A 365 -8.91 10.51 -11.87
N ARG A 366 -8.69 10.35 -13.18
CA ARG A 366 -9.53 10.95 -14.22
C ARG A 366 -10.97 10.44 -14.17
N ALA A 367 -11.18 9.15 -13.88
CA ALA A 367 -12.52 8.58 -13.72
C ALA A 367 -13.26 9.16 -12.50
N ILE A 368 -12.60 9.29 -11.35
CA ILE A 368 -13.16 9.91 -10.14
C ILE A 368 -13.53 11.37 -10.39
N LEU A 369 -12.67 12.15 -11.09
CA LEU A 369 -12.98 13.54 -11.43
C LEU A 369 -14.25 13.64 -12.30
N ARG A 370 -14.38 12.77 -13.31
CA ARG A 370 -15.60 12.70 -14.13
C ARG A 370 -16.83 12.25 -13.33
N LEU A 371 -16.65 11.35 -12.36
CA LEU A 371 -17.72 10.91 -11.46
C LEU A 371 -18.21 12.05 -10.59
N HIS A 372 -17.32 12.76 -9.88
CA HIS A 372 -17.70 13.90 -9.05
C HIS A 372 -18.28 15.07 -9.86
N ALA A 373 -17.85 15.27 -11.11
CA ALA A 373 -18.45 16.27 -11.98
C ALA A 373 -19.92 15.96 -12.33
N ARG A 374 -20.30 14.67 -12.39
CA ARG A 374 -21.68 14.24 -12.68
C ARG A 374 -22.51 13.98 -11.42
N SER A 375 -21.88 13.58 -10.32
CA SER A 375 -22.50 13.29 -9.04
C SER A 375 -21.61 13.79 -7.88
N PRO A 376 -21.70 15.08 -7.53
CA PRO A 376 -20.81 15.72 -6.54
C PRO A 376 -20.91 15.16 -5.11
N GLN A 377 -22.02 14.49 -4.79
CA GLN A 377 -22.30 13.87 -3.49
C GLN A 377 -21.76 12.44 -3.36
N THR A 378 -21.28 11.84 -4.45
CA THR A 378 -20.67 10.51 -4.38
C THR A 378 -19.45 10.53 -3.46
N HIS A 379 -19.38 9.58 -2.53
CA HIS A 379 -18.18 9.39 -1.71
C HIS A 379 -17.26 8.36 -2.34
N VAL A 380 -15.97 8.67 -2.39
CA VAL A 380 -14.95 7.75 -2.91
C VAL A 380 -13.92 7.44 -1.83
N VAL A 381 -13.71 6.15 -1.60
CA VAL A 381 -12.72 5.61 -0.66
C VAL A 381 -11.64 4.88 -1.44
N ILE A 382 -10.38 5.20 -1.18
CA ILE A 382 -9.23 4.48 -1.71
C ILE A 382 -8.63 3.65 -0.58
N LYS A 383 -8.71 2.32 -0.71
CA LYS A 383 -7.99 1.40 0.16
C LYS A 383 -6.54 1.32 -0.30
N LEU A 384 -5.62 1.63 0.59
CA LEU A 384 -4.17 1.54 0.34
C LEU A 384 -3.65 0.10 0.49
N GLU A 385 -2.37 -0.10 0.18
CA GLU A 385 -1.68 -1.40 0.22
C GLU A 385 -1.70 -2.03 1.61
N ASN A 386 -1.72 -3.37 1.68
CA ASN A 386 -1.41 -4.11 2.91
C ASN A 386 0.07 -4.51 2.87
N ASN A 387 0.74 -4.70 4.02
CA ASN A 387 1.98 -5.48 4.00
C ASN A 387 1.69 -6.97 3.71
N ARG A 388 2.74 -7.74 3.41
CA ARG A 388 2.62 -9.15 2.99
C ARG A 388 3.64 -10.02 3.72
N ASN A 389 3.44 -11.33 3.61
CA ASN A 389 4.40 -12.34 4.03
C ASN A 389 5.81 -12.08 3.48
N LEU A 390 6.74 -11.91 4.41
CA LEU A 390 8.17 -11.62 4.21
C LEU A 390 8.92 -12.72 3.44
N MET A 391 8.39 -13.94 3.41
CA MET A 391 9.08 -15.14 2.94
C MET A 391 8.60 -15.65 1.58
N SER A 392 7.70 -14.95 0.88
CA SER A 392 7.17 -15.41 -0.39
C SER A 392 7.43 -14.45 -1.54
N GLY A 393 8.20 -14.90 -2.53
CA GLY A 393 8.35 -14.21 -3.81
C GLY A 393 8.96 -12.82 -3.70
N VAL A 394 10.09 -12.66 -2.99
CA VAL A 394 10.81 -11.37 -2.81
C VAL A 394 10.93 -10.59 -4.12
N MET A 395 11.34 -11.24 -5.21
CA MET A 395 11.50 -10.59 -6.52
C MET A 395 10.19 -10.12 -7.17
N MET A 396 9.06 -10.72 -6.83
CA MET A 396 7.75 -10.42 -7.44
C MET A 396 6.84 -9.56 -6.56
N PHE A 397 6.92 -9.75 -5.25
CA PHE A 397 5.89 -9.34 -4.30
C PHE A 397 6.46 -8.73 -3.02
N SER A 398 7.75 -8.36 -3.03
CA SER A 398 8.38 -7.66 -1.92
C SER A 398 7.50 -6.51 -1.41
N ASP A 399 7.47 -6.37 -0.10
CA ASP A 399 6.83 -5.22 0.56
C ASP A 399 7.52 -3.90 0.21
N TRP A 400 8.75 -3.91 -0.30
CA TRP A 400 9.32 -2.69 -0.87
C TRP A 400 8.49 -2.20 -2.07
N TYR A 401 8.09 -3.09 -2.99
CA TYR A 401 7.18 -2.70 -4.09
C TYR A 401 5.84 -2.19 -3.55
N GLY A 402 5.29 -2.88 -2.54
CA GLY A 402 4.05 -2.46 -1.87
C GLY A 402 4.16 -1.08 -1.24
N TYR A 403 5.28 -0.78 -0.58
CA TYR A 403 5.56 0.54 -0.03
C TYR A 403 5.63 1.60 -1.13
N MET A 404 6.35 1.33 -2.22
CA MET A 404 6.43 2.26 -3.34
C MET A 404 5.05 2.50 -3.98
N GLN A 405 4.21 1.48 -4.09
CA GLN A 405 2.83 1.60 -4.58
C GLN A 405 1.93 2.37 -3.61
N ASN A 406 2.06 2.15 -2.31
CA ASN A 406 1.37 2.91 -1.26
C ASN A 406 1.66 4.41 -1.40
N MET A 407 2.94 4.76 -1.56
CA MET A 407 3.38 6.14 -1.76
C MET A 407 2.88 6.70 -3.10
N ALA A 408 2.87 5.90 -4.16
CA ALA A 408 2.31 6.30 -5.46
C ALA A 408 0.82 6.63 -5.36
N GLN A 409 0.04 5.81 -4.67
CA GLN A 409 -1.40 6.05 -4.44
C GLN A 409 -1.63 7.36 -3.71
N ARG A 410 -0.91 7.61 -2.61
CA ARG A 410 -1.00 8.88 -1.86
C ARG A 410 -0.70 10.07 -2.76
N LYS A 411 0.37 9.98 -3.55
CA LYS A 411 0.79 11.07 -4.44
C LYS A 411 -0.23 11.32 -5.55
N VAL A 412 -0.71 10.27 -6.19
CA VAL A 412 -1.67 10.41 -7.30
C VAL A 412 -3.03 10.91 -6.81
N PHE A 413 -3.49 10.53 -5.62
CA PHE A 413 -4.77 10.98 -5.08
C PHE A 413 -4.68 12.24 -4.20
N GLU A 414 -3.48 12.80 -4.04
CA GLU A 414 -3.24 14.04 -3.31
C GLU A 414 -4.14 15.17 -3.85
N GLY A 415 -4.77 15.90 -2.91
CA GLY A 415 -5.67 17.02 -3.20
C GLY A 415 -7.03 16.64 -3.81
N MET A 416 -7.36 15.35 -3.95
CA MET A 416 -8.70 14.94 -4.41
C MET A 416 -9.67 14.79 -3.25
N LYS A 417 -10.96 15.02 -3.50
CA LYS A 417 -12.07 14.71 -2.58
C LYS A 417 -12.27 13.18 -2.46
N VAL A 418 -11.30 12.48 -1.88
CA VAL A 418 -11.35 11.03 -1.61
C VAL A 418 -10.91 10.76 -0.18
N ALA A 419 -11.41 9.69 0.44
CA ALA A 419 -10.93 9.20 1.73
C ALA A 419 -9.86 8.13 1.51
N LEU A 420 -8.75 8.18 2.25
CA LEU A 420 -7.71 7.15 2.21
C LEU A 420 -7.83 6.24 3.44
N VAL A 421 -7.93 4.93 3.22
CA VAL A 421 -7.84 3.93 4.28
C VAL A 421 -6.44 3.32 4.24
N ASP A 422 -5.64 3.68 5.23
CA ASP A 422 -4.23 3.33 5.32
C ASP A 422 -4.00 1.95 5.94
N ALA A 423 -4.37 0.92 5.18
CA ALA A 423 -4.15 -0.46 5.59
C ALA A 423 -2.65 -0.79 5.75
N TRP A 424 -1.76 -0.05 5.08
CA TRP A 424 -0.32 -0.23 5.20
C TRP A 424 0.14 0.11 6.61
N ASP A 425 -0.24 1.30 7.11
CA ASP A 425 0.10 1.72 8.47
C ASP A 425 -0.47 0.76 9.51
N MET A 426 -1.74 0.35 9.39
CA MET A 426 -2.35 -0.62 10.30
C MET A 426 -1.61 -1.96 10.32
N THR A 427 -1.22 -2.48 9.15
CA THR A 427 -0.54 -3.78 9.05
C THR A 427 0.92 -3.72 9.49
N VAL A 428 1.60 -2.58 9.34
CA VAL A 428 2.95 -2.35 9.92
C VAL A 428 2.86 -2.19 11.43
N ALA A 429 1.93 -1.36 11.92
CA ALA A 429 1.69 -1.14 13.33
C ALA A 429 1.42 -2.47 14.04
N THR A 430 0.67 -3.38 13.42
CA THR A 430 0.32 -4.71 13.97
C THR A 430 1.35 -5.81 13.71
N ASP A 431 2.45 -5.53 12.99
CA ASP A 431 3.48 -6.53 12.63
C ASP A 431 2.89 -7.75 11.92
N SER A 432 1.81 -7.55 11.14
CA SER A 432 1.00 -8.63 10.59
C SER A 432 1.76 -9.47 9.57
N PHE A 433 2.33 -8.83 8.53
CA PHE A 433 2.97 -9.48 7.40
C PHE A 433 2.13 -10.63 6.82
N VAL A 434 0.82 -10.41 6.73
CA VAL A 434 -0.13 -11.28 6.05
C VAL A 434 -0.93 -10.44 5.08
N LEU A 435 -0.93 -10.87 3.80
CA LEU A 435 -1.62 -10.15 2.73
C LEU A 435 -3.11 -9.94 3.04
N HIS A 436 -3.74 -10.99 3.56
CA HIS A 436 -5.12 -11.01 4.02
C HIS A 436 -5.08 -10.96 5.55
N PRO A 437 -5.04 -9.75 6.15
CA PRO A 437 -4.91 -9.60 7.59
C PRO A 437 -6.14 -10.17 8.32
N ASN A 438 -6.04 -10.31 9.64
CA ASN A 438 -7.13 -10.86 10.43
C ASN A 438 -8.37 -9.94 10.46
N GLU A 439 -9.46 -10.49 10.99
CA GLU A 439 -10.75 -9.81 11.08
C GLU A 439 -10.74 -8.52 11.89
N ASP A 440 -9.88 -8.42 12.92
CA ASP A 440 -9.76 -7.21 13.73
C ASP A 440 -9.23 -6.04 12.88
N ILE A 441 -8.17 -6.28 12.08
CA ILE A 441 -7.62 -5.27 11.18
C ILE A 441 -8.65 -4.88 10.11
N VAL A 442 -9.29 -5.86 9.46
CA VAL A 442 -10.33 -5.61 8.43
C VAL A 442 -11.49 -4.78 8.99
N SER A 443 -11.95 -5.09 10.21
CA SER A 443 -13.03 -4.33 10.85
C SER A 443 -12.64 -2.87 11.12
N ASN A 444 -11.38 -2.62 11.49
CA ASN A 444 -10.87 -1.27 11.72
C ASN A 444 -10.65 -0.51 10.41
N GLU A 445 -10.18 -1.17 9.36
CA GLU A 445 -10.12 -0.61 8.00
C GLU A 445 -11.51 -0.12 7.54
N LEU A 446 -12.54 -0.95 7.69
CA LEU A 446 -13.93 -0.60 7.41
C LEU A 446 -14.44 0.53 8.31
N ALA A 447 -14.09 0.55 9.59
CA ALA A 447 -14.50 1.61 10.49
C ALA A 447 -13.94 2.98 10.07
N VAL A 448 -12.69 3.02 9.59
CA VAL A 448 -12.10 4.25 9.00
C VAL A 448 -12.85 4.64 7.73
N ALA A 449 -13.14 3.68 6.83
CA ALA A 449 -13.90 3.94 5.60
C ALA A 449 -15.26 4.57 5.91
N LEU A 450 -16.06 3.93 6.77
CA LEU A 450 -17.40 4.37 7.15
C LEU A 450 -17.38 5.73 7.85
N SER A 451 -16.36 6.00 8.67
CA SER A 451 -16.18 7.30 9.33
C SER A 451 -16.01 8.46 8.35
N SER A 452 -15.62 8.21 7.10
CA SER A 452 -15.45 9.28 6.11
C SER A 452 -16.76 9.82 5.52
N PHE A 453 -17.87 9.07 5.66
CA PHE A 453 -19.17 9.41 5.06
C PHE A 453 -20.38 9.18 5.97
N CYS A 454 -20.19 8.69 7.19
CA CYS A 454 -21.26 8.52 8.19
C CYS A 454 -21.03 9.41 9.40
N HIS A 455 -21.76 10.53 9.44
CA HIS A 455 -21.59 11.62 10.43
C HIS A 455 -22.77 11.80 11.38
N SER A 456 -23.83 11.00 11.16
CA SER A 456 -25.11 11.06 11.85
C SER A 456 -25.34 9.73 12.59
N ALA A 457 -25.48 9.80 13.92
CA ALA A 457 -25.91 8.68 14.75
C ALA A 457 -27.39 8.81 15.08
#